data_AF-S4X4K9-F1
#
_entry.id   AF-S4X4K9-F1
#
_cell.length_a   1.000
_cell.length_b   1.000
_cell.length_c   1.000
_cell.angle_alpha   90.00
_cell.angle_beta   90.00
_cell.angle_gamma   90.00
#
_symmetry.space_group_name_H-M   'P 1'
#
loop_
_entity.id
_entity.type
_entity.pdbx_description
1 polymer ?
#
loop_
_entity_poly.entity_id
_entity_poly.type
_entity_poly.pdbx_seq_one_letter_code
_entity_poly.pdbx_strand_id
1 'polypeptide(L)'
;FPGQGSQWAGCGRVLYDADPVFRRVIDTVEGHWREHSDVSLREACFSAPQEALNEVRLAQPVIFMLQCALVEWFRTWGVHPDCVVGHSSGEIAAA
;
A
#
# COMPACT_ATOMS: atom_id res chain seq x y z
N PHE A 1 -5.80 -3.59 -10.02
CA PHE A 1 -5.73 -3.30 -8.57
C PHE A 1 -6.69 -4.21 -7.81
N PRO A 2 -6.22 -5.24 -7.09
CA PRO A 2 -7.10 -6.10 -6.29
C PRO A 2 -7.67 -5.38 -5.06
N GLY A 3 -8.80 -5.87 -4.56
CA GLY A 3 -9.34 -5.46 -3.26
C GLY A 3 -8.63 -6.16 -2.09
N GLN A 4 -9.27 -6.15 -0.92
CA GLN A 4 -8.79 -6.88 0.26
C GLN A 4 -8.54 -8.38 -0.03
N GLY A 5 -7.46 -8.92 0.54
CA GLY A 5 -7.14 -10.35 0.54
C GLY A 5 -5.71 -10.67 0.12
N SER A 6 -5.00 -9.74 -0.52
CA SER A 6 -3.61 -9.93 -0.96
C SER A 6 -2.55 -9.50 0.06
N GLN A 7 -2.96 -8.94 1.20
CA GLN A 7 -2.04 -8.48 2.25
C GLN A 7 -1.43 -9.66 3.02
N TRP A 8 -0.14 -9.57 3.32
CA TRP A 8 0.57 -10.52 4.18
C TRP A 8 1.52 -9.78 5.12
N ALA A 9 1.74 -10.32 6.32
CA ALA A 9 2.54 -9.67 7.35
C ALA A 9 3.99 -9.44 6.88
N GLY A 10 4.44 -8.18 6.87
CA GLY A 10 5.77 -7.80 6.40
C GLY A 10 5.83 -7.45 4.90
N CYS A 11 4.71 -7.44 4.19
CA CYS A 11 4.69 -7.07 2.78
C CYS A 11 5.23 -5.66 2.54
N GLY A 12 5.94 -5.47 1.42
CA GLY A 12 6.55 -4.17 1.06
C GLY A 12 7.78 -3.76 1.89
N ARG A 13 8.11 -4.44 3.00
CA ARG A 13 9.23 -4.03 3.88
C ARG A 13 10.58 -4.02 3.16
N VAL A 14 10.89 -5.10 2.45
CA VAL A 14 12.17 -5.24 1.72
C VAL A 14 12.30 -4.13 0.68
N LEU A 15 11.23 -3.82 -0.05
CA LEU A 15 11.25 -2.79 -1.09
C LEU A 15 11.32 -1.38 -0.49
N TYR A 16 10.64 -1.14 0.64
CA TYR A 16 10.77 0.09 1.42
C TYR A 16 12.21 0.34 1.88
N ASP A 17 12.93 -0.71 2.31
CA ASP A 17 14.32 -0.59 2.75
C ASP A 17 15.29 -0.43 1.55
N ALA A 18 14.96 -0.98 0.39
CA ALA A 18 15.83 -0.99 -0.79
C ALA A 18 15.65 0.21 -1.74
N ASP A 19 14.44 0.72 -1.93
CA ASP A 19 14.11 1.65 -3.01
C ASP A 19 13.56 2.99 -2.48
N PRO A 20 14.21 4.14 -2.80
CA PRO A 20 13.80 5.44 -2.29
C PRO A 20 12.49 5.96 -2.88
N VAL A 21 12.10 5.53 -4.09
CA VAL A 21 10.83 5.94 -4.71
C VAL A 21 9.68 5.23 -4.02
N PHE A 22 9.81 3.90 -3.83
CA PHE A 22 8.82 3.14 -3.08
C PHE A 22 8.66 3.69 -1.67
N ARG A 23 9.78 3.92 -0.96
CA ARG A 23 9.79 4.52 0.39
C ARG A 23 9.04 5.84 0.46
N ARG A 24 9.35 6.77 -0.46
CA ARG A 24 8.73 8.11 -0.49
C ARG A 24 7.21 8.04 -0.57
N VAL A 25 6.68 7.12 -1.38
CA VAL A 25 5.22 6.98 -1.56
C VAL A 25 4.58 6.39 -0.31
N ILE A 26 5.19 5.36 0.29
CA ILE A 26 4.75 4.83 1.59
C ILE A 26 4.70 5.94 2.64
N ASP A 27 5.76 6.75 2.76
CA ASP A 27 5.85 7.83 3.75
C ASP A 27 4.83 8.94 3.50
N THR A 28 4.53 9.22 2.22
CA THR A 28 3.51 10.21 1.83
C THR A 28 2.11 9.74 2.19
N VAL A 29 1.77 8.49 1.88
CA VAL A 29 0.47 7.89 2.24
C VAL A 29 0.32 7.77 3.76
N GLU A 30 1.37 7.37 4.47
CA GLU A 30 1.41 7.36 5.94
C GLU A 30 1.15 8.78 6.49
N GLY A 31 1.81 9.80 5.95
CA GLY A 31 1.60 11.19 6.37
C GLY A 31 0.14 11.62 6.29
N HIS A 32 -0.51 11.42 5.14
CA HIS A 32 -1.93 11.74 4.97
C HIS A 32 -2.84 10.89 5.86
N TRP A 33 -2.52 9.61 6.04
CA TRP A 33 -3.30 8.73 6.92
C TRP A 33 -3.26 9.21 8.38
N ARG A 34 -2.09 9.66 8.84
CA ARG A 34 -1.90 10.16 10.21
C ARG A 34 -2.68 11.42 10.55
N GLU A 35 -3.16 12.16 9.55
CA GLU A 35 -4.08 13.30 9.76
C GLU A 35 -5.47 12.85 10.25
N HIS A 36 -5.82 11.58 10.06
CA HIS A 36 -7.15 11.04 10.34
C HIS A 36 -7.14 9.80 11.25
N SER A 37 -5.96 9.29 11.62
CA SER A 37 -5.82 8.06 12.40
C SER A 37 -4.55 8.02 13.25
N ASP A 38 -4.70 7.53 14.49
CA ASP A 38 -3.60 7.27 15.41
C ASP A 38 -2.85 5.95 15.13
N VAL A 39 -3.27 5.19 14.12
CA VAL A 39 -2.64 3.92 13.74
C VAL A 39 -1.63 4.14 12.61
N SER A 40 -0.45 3.53 12.69
CA SER A 40 0.51 3.52 11.57
C SER A 40 0.09 2.50 10.53
N LEU A 41 -0.08 2.88 9.27
CA LEU A 41 -0.19 1.91 8.19
C LEU A 41 1.15 1.23 7.94
N ARG A 42 2.24 2.00 7.98
CA ARG A 42 3.59 1.49 7.80
C ARG A 42 3.95 0.45 8.85
N GLU A 43 3.74 0.73 10.14
CA GLU A 43 4.03 -0.26 11.20
C GLU A 43 3.06 -1.44 11.15
N ALA A 44 1.77 -1.21 10.85
CA ALA A 44 0.82 -2.30 10.67
C ALA A 44 1.24 -3.24 9.54
N CYS A 45 1.61 -2.69 8.39
CA CYS A 45 2.06 -3.43 7.22
C CYS A 45 3.32 -4.26 7.51
N PHE A 46 4.29 -3.69 8.23
CA PHE A 46 5.61 -4.30 8.42
C PHE A 46 5.71 -5.22 9.63
N SER A 47 4.89 -5.00 10.66
CA SER A 47 5.11 -5.61 11.97
C SER A 47 3.85 -6.19 12.63
N ALA A 48 2.64 -5.90 12.12
CA ALA A 48 1.44 -6.48 12.73
C ALA A 48 1.35 -8.00 12.48
N PRO A 49 0.76 -8.76 13.41
CA PRO A 49 0.40 -10.14 13.14
C PRO A 49 -0.62 -10.23 12.00
N GLN A 50 -0.60 -11.34 11.27
CA GLN A 50 -1.45 -11.53 10.08
C GLN A 50 -2.94 -11.38 10.41
N GLU A 51 -3.37 -11.82 11.58
CA GLU A 51 -4.76 -11.76 12.04
C GLU A 51 -5.25 -10.32 12.16
N ALA A 52 -4.42 -9.44 12.73
CA ALA A 52 -4.73 -8.01 12.81
C ALA A 52 -4.72 -7.37 11.43
N LEU A 53 -3.73 -7.71 10.60
CA LEU A 53 -3.62 -7.20 9.23
C LEU A 53 -4.79 -7.64 8.34
N ASN A 54 -5.46 -8.74 8.67
CA ASN A 54 -6.67 -9.22 7.99
C ASN A 54 -7.95 -8.47 8.41
N GLU A 55 -7.92 -7.67 9.47
CA GLU A 55 -9.04 -6.79 9.79
C GLU A 55 -9.22 -5.75 8.68
N VAL A 56 -10.45 -5.57 8.23
CA VAL A 56 -10.82 -4.67 7.12
C VAL A 56 -10.23 -3.27 7.29
N ARG A 57 -10.23 -2.75 8.54
CA ARG A 57 -9.72 -1.43 8.90
C ARG A 57 -8.22 -1.25 8.65
N LEU A 58 -7.44 -2.34 8.60
CA LEU A 58 -6.02 -2.31 8.27
C LEU A 58 -5.75 -2.84 6.87
N ALA A 59 -6.42 -3.93 6.48
CA ALA A 59 -6.19 -4.60 5.20
C ALA A 59 -6.39 -3.66 4.01
N GLN A 60 -7.49 -2.91 3.98
CA GLN A 60 -7.80 -2.01 2.87
C GLN A 60 -6.79 -0.85 2.72
N PRO A 61 -6.52 -0.05 3.77
CA PRO A 61 -5.57 1.05 3.64
C PRO A 61 -4.13 0.58 3.43
N VAL A 62 -3.72 -0.56 4.00
CA VAL A 62 -2.40 -1.15 3.72
C VAL A 62 -2.27 -1.57 2.25
N ILE A 63 -3.27 -2.24 1.70
CA ILE A 63 -3.25 -2.63 0.28
C ILE A 63 -3.24 -1.40 -0.63
N PHE A 64 -4.04 -0.38 -0.33
CA PHE A 64 -4.03 0.89 -1.07
C PHE A 64 -2.63 1.51 -1.08
N MET A 65 -2.02 1.66 0.11
CA MET A 65 -0.69 2.22 0.27
C MET A 65 0.36 1.46 -0.56
N LEU A 66 0.34 0.12 -0.53
CA LEU A 66 1.25 -0.72 -1.32
C LEU A 66 1.00 -0.59 -2.82
N GLN A 67 -0.25 -0.53 -3.25
CA GLN A 67 -0.61 -0.39 -4.66
C GLN A 67 -0.12 0.94 -5.24
N CYS A 68 -0.30 2.05 -4.52
CA CYS A 68 0.24 3.34 -4.92
C CYS A 68 1.77 3.30 -5.03
N ALA A 69 2.44 2.73 -4.04
CA ALA A 69 3.90 2.64 -4.03
C ALA A 69 4.44 1.74 -5.16
N LEU A 70 3.78 0.63 -5.47
CA LEU A 70 4.15 -0.26 -6.58
C LEU A 70 3.97 0.40 -7.94
N VAL A 71 2.88 1.16 -8.15
CA VAL A 71 2.66 1.87 -9.42
C VAL A 71 3.76 2.89 -9.67
N GLU A 72 4.07 3.72 -8.66
CA GLU A 72 5.15 4.70 -8.76
C GLU A 72 6.50 4.04 -8.96
N TRP A 73 6.75 2.92 -8.29
CA TRP A 73 7.97 2.15 -8.50
C TRP A 73 8.06 1.59 -9.93
N PHE A 74 6.99 1.01 -10.48
CA PHE A 74 6.95 0.54 -11.88
C PHE A 74 7.14 1.68 -12.90
N ARG A 75 6.63 2.88 -12.62
CA ARG A 75 6.86 4.07 -13.46
C ARG A 75 8.34 4.42 -13.58
N THR A 76 9.16 4.15 -12.56
CA THR A 76 10.61 4.35 -12.64
C THR A 76 11.29 3.42 -13.65
N TRP A 77 10.63 2.31 -14.03
CA TRP A 77 11.11 1.36 -15.02
C TRP A 77 10.48 1.62 -16.41
N GLY A 78 9.82 2.77 -16.58
CA GLY A 78 9.14 3.15 -17.82
C GLY A 78 7.82 2.40 -18.08
N VAL A 79 7.27 1.72 -17.08
CA VAL A 79 5.97 1.05 -17.19
C VAL A 79 4.87 2.05 -16.84
N HIS A 80 4.10 2.43 -17.85
CA HIS A 80 2.96 3.34 -17.73
C HIS A 80 1.67 2.62 -18.14
N PRO A 81 0.64 2.55 -17.29
CA PRO A 81 -0.62 1.91 -17.66
C PRO A 81 -1.41 2.79 -18.64
N ASP A 82 -1.80 2.24 -19.79
CA ASP A 82 -2.74 2.88 -20.72
C ASP A 82 -4.19 2.80 -20.21
N CYS A 83 -4.50 1.80 -19.39
CA CYS A 83 -5.78 1.62 -18.72
C CYS A 83 -5.60 1.01 -17.34
N VAL A 84 -6.59 1.23 -16.47
CA VAL A 84 -6.61 0.75 -15.09
C VAL A 84 -7.96 0.09 -14.79
N VAL A 85 -7.93 -0.99 -14.02
CA VAL A 85 -9.13 -1.67 -13.52
C VAL A 85 -8.91 -2.03 -12.05
N GLY A 86 -9.90 -1.71 -11.23
CA GLY A 86 -9.95 -2.07 -9.83
C GLY A 86 -11.03 -3.11 -9.55
N HIS A 87 -10.80 -3.95 -8.54
CA HIS A 87 -11.82 -4.84 -8.01
C HIS A 87 -12.22 -4.38 -6.60
N SER A 88 -13.48 -3.98 -6.42
CA SER A 88 -14.01 -3.49 -5.13
C SER A 88 -13.15 -2.34 -4.58
N SER A 89 -12.66 -2.42 -3.33
CA SER A 89 -11.81 -1.38 -2.74
C SER A 89 -10.53 -1.08 -3.53
N GLY A 90 -10.08 -2.00 -4.39
CA GLY A 90 -8.94 -1.77 -5.28
C GLY A 90 -9.19 -0.71 -6.36
N GLU A 91 -10.45 -0.35 -6.62
CA GLU A 91 -10.79 0.76 -7.52
C GLU A 91 -10.33 2.11 -6.98
N ILE A 92 -10.24 2.27 -5.66
CA ILE A 92 -9.74 3.49 -5.01
C ILE A 92 -8.27 3.74 -5.37
N ALA A 93 -7.45 2.69 -5.45
CA ALA A 93 -6.05 2.81 -5.85
C ALA A 93 -5.87 2.91 -7.38
N ALA A 94 -6.87 2.47 -8.15
CA ALA A 94 -6.86 2.53 -9.61
C ALA A 94 -7.19 3.93 -10.13
N ALA A 95 -8.07 4.65 -9.44
CA ALA A 95 -8.52 6.01 -9.76
C ALA A 95 -7.45 7.07 -9.50
#